data_AF-A0A524LCT6-F1
#
_entry.id   AF-A0A524LCT6-F1
#
_cell.length_a   1.000
_cell.length_b   1.000
_cell.length_c   1.000
_cell.angle_alpha   90.00
_cell.angle_beta   90.00
_cell.angle_gamma   90.00
#
_symmetry.space_group_name_H-M   'P 1'
#
loop_
_entity.id
_entity.type
_entity.pdbx_description
1 polymer ?
#
loop_
_entity_poly.entity_id
_entity_poly.type
_entity_poly.pdbx_seq_one_letter_code
_entity_poly.pdbx_strand_id
1 'polypeptide(L)' 'MDDHRNRPEGFCGRAWQDLYTTLMIYYYGGDMEWPEPGVTYQPCGDGVKPVIFKIEKLEP' A
#
# COMPACT_ATOMS: atom_id res chain seq x y z
N MET A 1 -20.09 4.53 9.41
CA MET A 1 -19.27 5.36 8.51
C MET A 1 -18.17 4.46 8.01
N ASP A 2 -18.34 3.96 6.79
CA ASP A 2 -17.33 3.17 6.10
C ASP A 2 -17.19 3.80 4.71
N ASP A 3 -16.48 4.93 4.67
CA ASP A 3 -16.09 5.60 3.41
C ASP A 3 -14.97 4.76 2.78
N HIS A 4 -15.39 3.67 2.14
CA HIS A 4 -14.55 2.74 1.41
C HIS A 4 -14.31 3.27 0.01
N ARG A 5 -13.38 4.20 -0.16
CA ARG A 5 -12.91 4.62 -1.49
C ARG A 5 -12.37 3.41 -2.26
N ASN A 6 -13.28 2.66 -2.89
CA ASN A 6 -13.08 1.40 -3.60
C ASN A 6 -12.21 0.36 -2.86
N ARG A 7 -12.28 0.31 -1.52
CA ARG A 7 -11.60 -0.77 -0.76
C ARG A 7 -12.19 -2.12 -1.21
N PRO A 8 -11.36 -3.11 -1.58
CA PRO A 8 -11.85 -4.43 -1.98
C PRO A 8 -12.69 -5.10 -0.89
N GLU A 9 -13.71 -5.86 -1.28
CA GLU A 9 -14.54 -6.62 -0.35
C GLU A 9 -13.67 -7.59 0.47
N GLY A 10 -13.91 -7.65 1.78
CA GLY A 10 -13.13 -8.48 2.70
C GLY A 10 -11.73 -7.93 3.06
N PHE A 11 -11.28 -6.83 2.45
CA PHE A 11 -9.97 -6.25 2.77
C PHE A 11 -10.01 -5.46 4.09
N CYS A 12 -8.98 -5.59 4.93
CA CYS A 12 -8.91 -4.89 6.21
C CYS A 12 -8.90 -3.35 6.02
N GLY A 13 -9.73 -2.62 6.78
CA GLY A 13 -9.86 -1.16 6.64
C GLY A 13 -8.59 -0.41 7.05
N ARG A 14 -7.92 -0.85 8.12
CA ARG A 14 -6.64 -0.28 8.55
C ARG A 14 -5.54 -0.53 7.53
N ALA A 15 -5.42 -1.76 7.04
CA ALA A 15 -4.49 -2.11 5.98
C ALA A 15 -4.70 -1.25 4.72
N TRP A 16 -5.97 -1.02 4.35
CA TRP A 16 -6.31 -0.16 3.21
C TRP A 16 -5.82 1.28 3.40
N GLN A 17 -6.00 1.83 4.59
CA GLN A 17 -5.51 3.16 4.91
C GLN A 17 -3.97 3.23 4.89
N ASP A 18 -3.29 2.20 5.42
CA ASP A 18 -1.83 2.18 5.47
C ASP A 18 -1.21 2.19 4.06
N LEU A 19 -1.84 1.55 3.07
CA LEU A 19 -1.38 1.55 1.67
C LEU A 19 -1.37 2.95 1.03
N TYR A 20 -2.19 3.88 1.53
CA TYR A 20 -2.36 5.20 0.94
C TYR A 20 -1.02 5.93 0.74
N THR A 21 -0.12 5.89 1.72
CA THR A 21 1.15 6.62 1.65
C THR A 21 2.01 6.15 0.48
N THR A 22 2.27 4.84 0.33
CA THR A 22 3.04 4.31 -0.79
C THR A 22 2.37 4.58 -2.13
N LEU A 23 1.04 4.40 -2.20
CA LEU A 23 0.29 4.65 -3.43
C LEU A 23 0.39 6.12 -3.86
N MET A 24 0.33 7.07 -2.92
CA MET A 24 0.48 8.50 -3.24
C MET A 24 1.89 8.84 -3.70
N ILE A 25 2.94 8.22 -3.13
CA ILE A 25 4.32 8.40 -3.60
C ILE A 25 4.42 7.97 -5.07
N TYR A 26 3.95 6.78 -5.40
CA TYR A 26 3.96 6.28 -6.78
C TYR A 26 3.09 7.11 -7.73
N TYR A 27 1.91 7.55 -7.27
CA TYR A 27 0.99 8.38 -8.05
C TYR A 27 1.61 9.72 -8.47
N TYR A 28 2.39 10.35 -7.59
CA TYR A 28 3.09 11.61 -7.90
C TYR A 28 4.45 11.41 -8.58
N GLY A 29 4.76 10.19 -9.03
CA GLY A 29 6.01 9.89 -9.74
C GLY A 29 7.22 9.67 -8.85
N GLY A 30 7.04 9.61 -7.53
CA GLY A 30 8.08 9.21 -6.60
C GLY A 30 8.34 7.70 -6.62
N ASP A 31 9.40 7.30 -5.93
CA ASP A 31 9.78 5.91 -5.70
C ASP A 31 10.51 5.80 -4.35
N MET A 32 10.38 4.65 -3.68
CA MET A 32 11.16 4.34 -2.48
C MET A 32 12.51 3.71 -2.83
N GLU A 33 12.69 3.24 -4.07
CA GLU A 33 13.94 2.68 -4.64
C GLU A 33 14.53 1.49 -3.87
N TRP A 34 13.77 0.94 -2.91
CA TRP A 34 14.19 -0.15 -2.04
C TRP A 34 13.08 -1.20 -1.86
N PRO A 35 13.37 -2.50 -2.04
CA PRO A 35 14.69 -3.09 -2.30
C PRO A 35 15.19 -2.91 -3.73
N GLU A 36 14.31 -2.51 -4.65
CA GLU A 36 14.61 -2.24 -6.05
C GLU A 36 13.63 -1.16 -6.58
N PRO A 37 13.97 -0.42 -7.64
CA PRO A 37 13.09 0.59 -8.21
C PRO A 37 11.72 0.01 -8.59
N GLY A 38 10.66 0.73 -8.26
CA GLY A 38 9.27 0.36 -8.56
C GLY A 38 8.67 -0.67 -7.62
N VAL A 39 9.42 -1.18 -6.64
CA VAL A 39 8.93 -2.21 -5.70
C VAL A 39 9.07 -1.72 -4.27
N THR A 40 7.98 -1.78 -3.50
CA THR A 40 7.95 -1.47 -2.07
C THR A 40 7.34 -2.62 -1.29
N TYR A 41 7.98 -2.98 -0.17
CA TYR A 41 7.40 -3.86 0.84
C TYR A 41 6.96 -3.03 2.04
N GLN A 42 5.67 -3.11 2.39
CA GLN A 42 5.11 -2.36 3.52
C GLN A 42 4.38 -3.30 4.49
N PRO A 43 4.69 -3.27 5.79
CA PRO A 43 3.90 -4.02 6.78
C PRO A 43 2.53 -3.37 7.02
N CYS A 44 1.56 -4.16 7.45
CA CYS A 44 0.34 -3.62 8.06
C CYS A 44 0.71 -2.85 9.34
N GLY A 45 0.26 -1.61 9.48
CA GLY A 45 0.58 -0.73 10.60
C GLY A 45 -0.07 -1.14 11.92
N ASP A 46 -0.93 -2.15 11.91
CA ASP A 46 -1.48 -2.79 13.10
C ASP A 46 -0.42 -3.61 13.87
N GLY A 47 0.56 -4.19 13.18
CA GLY A 47 1.67 -4.94 13.80
C GLY A 47 1.31 -6.22 14.55
N VAL A 48 0.01 -6.51 14.78
CA VAL A 48 -0.46 -7.72 15.47
C VAL A 48 -0.45 -8.94 14.55
N LYS A 49 -0.77 -8.74 13.26
CA LYS A 49 -0.78 -9.79 12.25
C LYS A 49 0.47 -9.66 11.36
N PRO A 50 1.15 -10.77 11.01
CA PRO A 50 2.34 -10.75 10.16
C PRO A 50 1.94 -10.56 8.68
N VAL A 51 1.35 -9.41 8.36
CA VAL A 51 0.91 -9.06 7.01
C VAL A 51 1.90 -8.05 6.42
N ILE A 52 2.48 -8.41 5.29
CA ILE A 52 3.37 -7.56 4.50
C ILE A 52 2.80 -7.49 3.09
N PHE A 53 2.62 -6.28 2.57
CA PHE A 53 2.19 -6.02 1.20
C PHE A 53 3.41 -5.84 0.30
N LYS A 54 3.40 -6.49 -0.86
CA LYS A 54 4.28 -6.15 -1.99
C LYS A 54 3.50 -5.22 -2.91
N ILE A 55 4.04 -4.03 -3.15
CA ILE A 55 3.43 -3.01 -3.99
C ILE A 55 4.36 -2.77 -5.17
N GLU A 56 3.85 -2.97 -6.37
CA GLU A 56 4.62 -2.88 -7.61
C GLU A 56 4.03 -1.78 -8.48
N LYS A 57 4.89 -0.85 -8.89
CA LYS A 57 4.54 0.18 -9.86
C LYS A 57 4.48 -0.47 -11.24
N LEU A 58 3.34 -0.36 -11.90
CA LEU A 58 3.18 -0.83 -13.28
C LEU A 58 3.85 0.14 -14.24
N GLU A 59 4.42 -0.39 -15.32
CA GLU A 59 4.84 0.43 -16.46
C GLU A 59 3.58 1.09 -17.08
N PRO A 60 3.69 2.35 -17.53
CA PRO A 60 2.60 3.05 -18.19
C PRO A 60 2.21 2.45 -19.55
#